data_AF-A0A7S2YCZ8-F1
#
_entry.id   AF-A0A7S2YCZ8-F1
#
_cell.length_a   1.000
_cell.length_b   1.000
_cell.length_c   1.000
_cell.angle_alpha   90.00
_cell.angle_beta   90.00
_cell.angle_gamma   90.00
#
_symmetry.space_group_name_H-M   'P 1'
#
loop_
_entity.id
_entity.type
_entity.pdbx_description
1 polymer ?
#
loop_
_entity_poly.entity_id
_entity_poly.type
_entity_poly.pdbx_seq_one_letter_code
_entity_poly.pdbx_strand_id
1 'polypeptide(L)'
;MTPWTALLFAVDGLSWHLVHNLLNDWQDLNDDDNVEDSFRLAYGCHVLKQGFVTKTTFLKIMAGVGVPGAILTAVFRTTALAPAALYGILALFFYTIVFKPLALGEIVIYLVWGPLMAGFGQIAAGAPWTGPAALFTDPSVALFGLSAFAMIMGKHTDKITRSNKKTLPKVLGYPGALFGCGFSIVAPHVLLAATLVKERFLCPTPTPTIPWGCALAFLTLFREVPSTLSILRLGQLRDKRQPNLPMDTQFKGTLVDGDVGRAWPLWFVAFTGWHGVTFSYLLVLGSALEWTLRVFARSIL
;
A
#
# COMPACT_ATOMS: atom_id res chain seq x y z
N MET A 1 -20.89 16.32 6.13
CA MET A 1 -19.85 15.96 7.10
C MET A 1 -19.01 17.21 7.38
N THR A 2 -18.40 17.33 8.57
CA THR A 2 -17.60 18.51 8.94
C THR A 2 -16.11 18.22 8.67
N PRO A 3 -15.23 19.24 8.55
CA PRO A 3 -13.78 19.03 8.43
C PRO A 3 -13.19 18.14 9.54
N TRP A 4 -13.80 18.18 10.72
CA TRP A 4 -13.45 17.33 11.86
C TRP A 4 -13.71 15.85 11.59
N THR A 5 -14.73 15.49 10.80
CA THR A 5 -15.02 14.09 10.44
C THR A 5 -13.87 13.45 9.68
N ALA A 6 -13.27 14.17 8.71
CA ALA A 6 -12.14 13.69 7.93
C ALA A 6 -10.89 13.50 8.79
N LEU A 7 -10.59 14.48 9.66
CA LEU A 7 -9.46 14.39 10.59
C LEU A 7 -9.61 13.21 11.55
N LEU A 8 -10.79 13.03 12.12
CA LEU A 8 -11.07 11.94 13.05
C LEU A 8 -11.02 10.57 12.36
N PHE A 9 -11.52 10.46 11.12
CA PHE A 9 -11.36 9.25 10.31
C PHE A 9 -9.89 8.95 10.04
N ALA A 10 -9.06 9.96 9.74
CA ALA A 10 -7.63 9.77 9.55
C ALA A 10 -6.95 9.28 10.84
N VAL A 11 -7.27 9.87 11.99
CA VAL A 11 -6.72 9.43 13.29
C VAL A 11 -7.17 8.00 13.62
N ASP A 12 -8.45 7.70 13.44
CA ASP A 12 -9.01 6.36 13.63
C ASP A 12 -8.33 5.32 12.72
N GLY A 13 -8.21 5.62 11.43
CA GLY A 13 -7.52 4.79 10.46
C GLY A 13 -6.05 4.56 10.81
N LEU A 14 -5.34 5.59 11.30
CA LEU A 14 -3.95 5.46 11.77
C LEU A 14 -3.85 4.57 13.02
N SER A 15 -4.77 4.72 13.98
CA SER A 15 -4.83 3.84 15.16
C SER A 15 -5.02 2.38 14.75
N TRP A 16 -5.97 2.10 13.85
CA TRP A 16 -6.20 0.74 13.36
C TRP A 16 -5.06 0.19 12.50
N HIS A 17 -4.44 1.03 11.69
CA HIS A 17 -3.25 0.64 10.92
C HIS A 17 -2.09 0.25 11.84
N LEU A 18 -1.87 1.01 12.93
CA LEU A 18 -0.87 0.69 13.93
C LEU A 18 -1.20 -0.62 14.67
N VAL A 19 -2.45 -0.81 15.09
CA VAL A 19 -2.90 -2.07 15.71
C VAL A 19 -2.72 -3.25 14.76
N HIS A 20 -3.04 -3.10 13.48
CA HIS A 20 -2.85 -4.15 12.47
C HIS A 20 -1.38 -4.52 12.32
N ASN A 21 -0.47 -3.54 12.29
CA ASN A 21 0.96 -3.82 12.23
C ASN A 21 1.46 -4.54 13.49
N LEU A 22 1.00 -4.15 14.68
CA LEU A 22 1.33 -4.83 15.93
C LEU A 22 0.75 -6.25 15.98
N LEU A 23 -0.49 -6.43 15.53
CA LEU A 23 -1.17 -7.72 15.50
C LEU A 23 -0.47 -8.67 14.53
N ASN A 24 -0.06 -8.17 13.36
CA ASN A 24 0.71 -8.94 12.39
C ASN A 24 2.07 -9.37 12.94
N ASP A 25 2.83 -8.47 13.59
CA ASP A 25 4.11 -8.84 14.23
C ASP A 25 3.91 -9.86 15.37
N TRP A 26 2.79 -9.78 16.10
CA TRP A 26 2.45 -10.77 17.12
C TRP A 26 2.05 -12.14 16.53
N GLN A 27 1.28 -12.16 15.45
CA GLN A 27 0.86 -13.40 14.78
C GLN A 27 1.99 -14.03 13.95
N ASP A 28 2.92 -13.23 13.43
CA ASP A 28 4.10 -13.68 12.69
C ASP A 28 5.28 -14.01 13.64
N LEU A 29 5.09 -14.03 14.96
CA LEU A 29 6.14 -14.40 15.93
C LEU A 29 6.81 -15.75 15.63
N ASN A 30 5.99 -16.73 15.24
CA ASN A 30 6.40 -18.09 14.88
C ASN A 30 6.57 -18.25 13.36
N ASP A 31 6.56 -17.15 12.60
CA ASP A 31 6.96 -17.18 11.20
C ASP A 31 8.49 -17.14 11.16
N ASP A 32 9.11 -18.06 10.42
CA ASP A 32 10.56 -18.23 10.33
C ASP A 32 11.23 -18.48 11.70
N ASP A 33 10.87 -19.56 12.40
CA ASP A 33 11.16 -19.86 13.84
C ASP A 33 12.58 -19.56 14.38
N ASN A 34 13.61 -19.46 13.53
CA ASN A 34 14.96 -19.11 13.94
C ASN A 34 15.24 -17.59 13.78
N VAL A 35 15.72 -16.94 14.86
CA VAL A 35 16.20 -15.54 14.85
C VAL A 35 17.32 -15.35 13.82
N GLU A 36 18.22 -16.32 13.68
CA GLU A 36 19.42 -16.24 12.83
C GLU A 36 19.12 -16.32 11.32
N ASP A 37 18.03 -16.99 10.91
CA ASP A 37 17.59 -17.07 9.50
C ASP A 37 16.28 -16.30 9.23
N SER A 38 15.88 -15.44 10.17
CA SER A 38 14.66 -14.64 10.06
C SER A 38 14.80 -13.62 8.94
N PHE A 39 14.09 -13.82 7.83
CA PHE A 39 14.07 -12.84 6.73
C PHE A 39 13.59 -11.47 7.23
N ARG A 40 12.67 -11.42 8.22
CA ARG A 40 12.20 -10.17 8.84
C ARG A 40 13.32 -9.37 9.49
N LEU A 41 14.28 -10.04 10.12
CA LEU A 41 15.40 -9.39 10.81
C LEU A 41 16.50 -8.93 9.85
N ALA A 42 16.52 -9.45 8.62
CA ALA A 42 17.50 -9.04 7.61
C ALA A 42 17.32 -7.60 7.11
N TYR A 43 16.18 -6.96 7.36
CA TYR A 43 15.89 -5.60 6.89
C TYR A 43 15.26 -4.69 7.94
N GLY A 44 15.11 -5.14 9.19
CA GLY A 44 14.54 -4.30 10.23
C GLY A 44 14.43 -4.96 11.59
N CYS A 45 14.13 -4.14 12.58
CA CYS A 45 13.92 -4.56 13.96
C CYS A 45 12.57 -5.30 14.12
N HIS A 46 12.57 -6.38 14.92
CA HIS A 46 11.36 -7.01 15.44
C HIS A 46 11.43 -7.06 16.97
N VAL A 47 10.70 -6.17 17.63
CA VAL A 47 10.84 -5.92 19.07
C VAL A 47 10.56 -7.12 19.97
N LEU A 48 9.60 -7.98 19.61
CA LEU A 48 9.32 -9.21 20.36
C LEU A 48 10.34 -10.32 20.07
N LYS A 49 10.63 -10.59 18.79
CA LYS A 49 11.54 -11.66 18.37
C LYS A 49 12.98 -11.43 18.85
N GLN A 50 13.39 -10.18 19.00
CA GLN A 50 14.70 -9.78 19.55
C GLN A 50 14.68 -9.52 21.06
N GLY A 51 13.55 -9.70 21.74
CA GLY A 51 13.46 -9.56 23.20
C GLY A 51 13.55 -8.13 23.74
N PHE A 52 13.44 -7.09 22.90
CA PHE A 52 13.45 -5.69 23.36
C PHE A 52 12.24 -5.34 24.23
N VAL A 53 11.12 -6.03 24.05
CA VAL A 53 9.93 -5.89 24.90
C VAL A 53 9.36 -7.25 25.25
N THR A 54 8.79 -7.39 26.45
CA THR A 54 8.04 -8.60 26.83
C THR A 54 6.72 -8.66 26.04
N LYS A 55 6.19 -9.88 25.86
CA LYS A 55 4.86 -10.10 25.26
C LYS A 55 3.77 -9.31 25.99
N THR A 56 3.83 -9.25 27.32
CA THR A 56 2.87 -8.49 28.13
C THR A 56 2.94 -6.99 27.84
N THR A 57 4.15 -6.41 27.79
CA THR A 57 4.33 -4.99 27.44
C THR A 57 3.83 -4.69 26.04
N PHE A 58 4.12 -5.57 25.07
CA PHE A 58 3.65 -5.41 23.69
C PHE A 58 2.12 -5.44 23.58
N LEU A 59 1.45 -6.37 24.25
CA LEU A 59 -0.02 -6.44 24.27
C LEU A 59 -0.63 -5.20 24.96
N LYS A 60 0.02 -4.66 26.00
CA LYS A 60 -0.40 -3.38 26.61
C LYS A 60 -0.26 -2.21 25.65
N ILE A 61 0.82 -2.14 24.86
CA ILE A 61 1.00 -1.12 23.83
C ILE A 61 -0.08 -1.25 22.75
N MET A 62 -0.33 -2.48 22.27
CA MET A 62 -1.38 -2.75 21.29
C MET A 62 -2.76 -2.32 21.82
N ALA A 63 -3.09 -2.65 23.07
CA ALA A 63 -4.33 -2.20 23.71
C ALA A 63 -4.37 -0.68 23.91
N GLY A 64 -3.24 -0.06 24.27
CA GLY A 64 -3.12 1.39 24.47
C GLY A 64 -3.38 2.21 23.21
N VAL A 65 -3.18 1.63 22.03
CA VAL A 65 -3.55 2.24 20.73
C VAL A 65 -4.94 1.78 20.27
N GLY A 66 -5.26 0.50 20.45
CA GLY A 66 -6.49 -0.10 19.93
C GLY A 66 -7.76 0.29 20.69
N VAL A 67 -7.69 0.47 22.01
CA VAL A 67 -8.85 0.91 22.79
C VAL A 67 -9.27 2.33 22.42
N PRO A 68 -8.36 3.34 22.37
CA PRO A 68 -8.71 4.66 21.84
C PRO A 68 -9.25 4.62 20.42
N GLY A 69 -8.64 3.83 19.51
CA GLY A 69 -9.15 3.64 18.15
C GLY A 69 -10.57 3.08 18.13
N ALA A 70 -10.86 2.04 18.91
CA ALA A 70 -12.20 1.47 19.01
C ALA A 70 -13.24 2.45 19.57
N ILE A 71 -12.86 3.29 20.53
CA ILE A 71 -13.72 4.36 21.05
C ILE A 71 -14.00 5.39 19.95
N LEU A 72 -12.97 5.84 19.22
CA LEU A 72 -13.13 6.75 18.08
C LEU A 72 -14.10 6.17 17.05
N THR A 73 -13.88 4.93 16.61
CA THR A 73 -14.78 4.24 15.69
C THR A 73 -16.22 4.21 16.20
N ALA A 74 -16.43 3.88 17.48
CA ALA A 74 -17.76 3.79 18.07
C ALA A 74 -18.48 5.13 18.15
N VAL A 75 -17.76 6.20 18.50
CA VAL A 75 -18.30 7.57 18.65
C VAL A 75 -18.57 8.22 17.29
N PHE A 76 -17.71 7.98 16.30
CA PHE A 76 -17.77 8.64 14.98
C PHE A 76 -18.37 7.79 13.87
N ARG A 77 -18.91 6.61 14.20
CA ARG A 77 -19.64 5.81 13.21
C ARG A 77 -20.84 6.59 12.68
N THR A 78 -20.91 6.70 11.37
CA THR A 78 -22.12 7.11 10.66
C THR A 78 -22.65 5.91 9.88
N THR A 79 -23.89 5.95 9.42
CA THR A 79 -24.44 4.91 8.54
C THR A 79 -23.58 4.74 7.28
N ALA A 80 -23.02 5.82 6.74
CA ALA A 80 -22.12 5.80 5.59
C ALA A 80 -20.75 5.19 5.90
N LEU A 81 -20.23 5.34 7.12
CA LEU A 81 -18.90 4.83 7.52
C LEU A 81 -18.95 3.48 8.26
N ALA A 82 -20.13 3.00 8.66
CA ALA A 82 -20.28 1.71 9.32
C ALA A 82 -19.70 0.52 8.52
N PRO A 83 -19.83 0.45 7.18
CA PRO A 83 -19.20 -0.61 6.42
C PRO A 83 -17.66 -0.55 6.44
N ALA A 84 -17.07 0.64 6.60
CA ALA A 84 -15.62 0.81 6.77
C ALA A 84 -15.14 0.10 8.04
N ALA A 85 -15.84 0.30 9.15
CA ALA A 85 -15.50 -0.33 10.43
C ALA A 85 -15.59 -1.87 10.35
N LEU A 86 -16.66 -2.41 9.75
CA LEU A 86 -16.79 -3.86 9.54
C LEU A 86 -15.65 -4.39 8.68
N TYR A 87 -15.37 -3.71 7.58
CA TYR A 87 -14.33 -4.17 6.66
C TYR A 87 -12.92 -4.08 7.28
N GLY A 88 -12.65 -3.03 8.06
CA GLY A 88 -11.44 -2.90 8.87
C GLY A 88 -11.27 -4.01 9.90
N ILE A 89 -12.32 -4.38 10.63
CA ILE A 89 -12.30 -5.50 11.59
C ILE A 89 -11.99 -6.82 10.88
N LEU A 90 -12.65 -7.07 9.74
CA LEU A 90 -12.40 -8.28 8.95
C LEU A 90 -10.96 -8.34 8.46
N ALA A 91 -10.43 -7.24 7.91
CA ALA A 91 -9.04 -7.17 7.51
C ALA A 91 -8.10 -7.37 8.72
N LEU A 92 -8.34 -6.67 9.83
CA LEU A 92 -7.50 -6.71 11.01
C LEU A 92 -7.31 -8.13 11.54
N PHE A 93 -8.42 -8.83 11.81
CA PHE A 93 -8.34 -10.13 12.49
C PHE A 93 -8.11 -11.29 11.54
N PHE A 94 -8.61 -11.22 10.30
CA PHE A 94 -8.59 -12.37 9.38
C PHE A 94 -7.47 -12.31 8.34
N TYR A 95 -6.77 -11.17 8.20
CA TYR A 95 -5.68 -11.04 7.22
C TYR A 95 -4.62 -12.13 7.38
N THR A 96 -3.99 -12.26 8.54
CA THR A 96 -2.88 -13.20 8.72
C THR A 96 -3.32 -14.65 8.94
N ILE A 97 -4.49 -14.87 9.53
CA ILE A 97 -4.98 -16.21 9.91
C ILE A 97 -5.79 -16.90 8.81
N VAL A 98 -6.49 -16.16 7.95
CA VAL A 98 -7.37 -16.71 6.90
C VAL A 98 -6.88 -16.31 5.52
N PHE A 99 -6.73 -15.02 5.25
CA PHE A 99 -6.50 -14.57 3.87
C PHE A 99 -5.05 -14.83 3.39
N LYS A 100 -4.05 -14.54 4.23
CA LYS A 100 -2.62 -14.75 3.91
C LYS A 100 -2.31 -16.24 3.66
N PRO A 101 -2.83 -17.21 4.44
CA PRO A 101 -2.64 -18.65 4.15
C PRO A 101 -3.45 -19.19 2.96
N LEU A 102 -4.43 -18.44 2.45
CA LEU A 102 -5.26 -18.80 1.29
C LEU A 102 -4.83 -18.10 -0.02
N ALA A 103 -3.65 -17.47 -0.05
CA ALA A 103 -3.16 -16.68 -1.20
C ALA A 103 -4.05 -15.48 -1.56
N LEU A 104 -4.81 -14.97 -0.59
CA LEU A 104 -5.68 -13.80 -0.75
C LEU A 104 -5.11 -12.54 -0.10
N GLY A 105 -3.96 -12.63 0.58
CA GLY A 105 -3.38 -11.53 1.33
C GLY A 105 -3.17 -10.27 0.50
N GLU A 106 -2.58 -10.41 -0.69
CA GLU A 106 -2.28 -9.30 -1.60
C GLU A 106 -3.56 -8.60 -2.08
N ILE A 107 -4.61 -9.37 -2.37
CA ILE A 107 -5.92 -8.85 -2.77
C ILE A 107 -6.56 -8.11 -1.59
N VAL A 108 -6.48 -8.67 -0.38
CA VAL A 108 -7.00 -8.00 0.82
C VAL A 108 -6.27 -6.70 1.10
N ILE A 109 -4.95 -6.63 0.92
CA ILE A 109 -4.19 -5.38 1.07
C ILE A 109 -4.58 -4.35 0.02
N TYR A 110 -4.78 -4.75 -1.24
CA TYR A 110 -5.33 -3.86 -2.27
C TYR A 110 -6.67 -3.27 -1.82
N LEU A 111 -7.58 -4.12 -1.33
CA LEU A 111 -8.90 -3.73 -0.91
C LEU A 111 -8.88 -2.81 0.35
N VAL A 112 -7.94 -3.05 1.27
CA VAL A 112 -7.73 -2.21 2.46
C VAL A 112 -7.24 -0.81 2.09
N TRP A 113 -6.25 -0.70 1.21
CA TRP A 113 -5.68 0.61 0.88
C TRP A 113 -6.52 1.39 -0.13
N GLY A 114 -7.17 0.69 -1.06
CA GLY A 114 -8.13 1.29 -1.98
C GLY A 114 -9.48 1.49 -1.29
N PRO A 115 -10.47 0.62 -1.51
CA PRO A 115 -11.84 0.77 -1.02
C PRO A 115 -11.97 1.21 0.44
N LEU A 116 -11.23 0.59 1.37
CA LEU A 116 -11.36 0.94 2.79
C LEU A 116 -10.75 2.30 3.11
N MET A 117 -9.45 2.50 2.85
CA MET A 117 -8.77 3.73 3.25
C MET A 117 -9.05 4.89 2.31
N ALA A 118 -8.76 4.74 1.01
CA ALA A 118 -8.98 5.81 0.04
C ALA A 118 -10.48 6.08 -0.22
N GLY A 119 -11.30 5.02 -0.33
CA GLY A 119 -12.73 5.16 -0.60
C GLY A 119 -13.50 5.80 0.56
N PHE A 120 -13.46 5.20 1.76
CA PHE A 120 -14.13 5.81 2.91
C PHE A 120 -13.45 7.08 3.41
N GLY A 121 -12.14 7.27 3.13
CA GLY A 121 -11.47 8.55 3.38
C GLY A 121 -12.10 9.69 2.59
N GLN A 122 -12.44 9.48 1.31
CA GLN A 122 -13.15 10.46 0.50
C GLN A 122 -14.56 10.75 1.03
N ILE A 123 -15.29 9.71 1.44
CA ILE A 123 -16.63 9.86 2.03
C ILE A 123 -16.54 10.66 3.34
N ALA A 124 -15.59 10.33 4.21
CA ALA A 124 -15.32 11.08 5.44
C ALA A 124 -14.93 12.55 5.18
N ALA A 125 -14.25 12.81 4.05
CA ALA A 125 -13.94 14.15 3.55
C ALA A 125 -15.12 14.87 2.89
N GLY A 126 -16.31 14.25 2.82
CA GLY A 126 -17.54 14.85 2.33
C GLY A 126 -17.96 14.42 0.94
N ALA A 127 -17.28 13.46 0.30
CA ALA A 127 -17.77 12.87 -0.94
C ALA A 127 -19.13 12.18 -0.70
N PRO A 128 -20.07 12.28 -1.65
CA PRO A 128 -21.38 11.68 -1.49
C PRO A 128 -21.29 10.16 -1.43
N TRP A 129 -21.99 9.56 -0.46
CA TRP A 129 -22.16 8.11 -0.41
C TRP A 129 -23.23 7.68 -1.42
N THR A 130 -22.82 7.00 -2.49
CA THR A 130 -23.71 6.48 -3.54
C THR A 130 -23.87 4.95 -3.50
N GLY A 131 -23.34 4.31 -2.44
CA GLY A 131 -23.43 2.88 -2.21
C GLY A 131 -22.08 2.14 -2.40
N PRO A 132 -22.03 0.83 -2.07
CA PRO A 132 -20.79 0.07 -2.07
C PRO A 132 -20.08 0.00 -3.42
N ALA A 133 -20.83 0.01 -4.53
CA ALA A 133 -20.25 -0.07 -5.87
C ALA A 133 -19.25 1.06 -6.15
N ALA A 134 -19.52 2.27 -5.65
CA ALA A 134 -18.65 3.42 -5.85
C ALA A 134 -17.23 3.19 -5.32
N LEU A 135 -17.07 2.42 -4.25
CA LEU A 135 -15.76 2.09 -3.67
C LEU A 135 -14.91 1.18 -4.57
N PHE A 136 -15.53 0.44 -5.49
CA PHE A 136 -14.84 -0.50 -6.38
C PHE A 136 -14.70 0.04 -7.81
N THR A 137 -15.53 1.02 -8.19
CA THR A 137 -15.54 1.59 -9.54
C THR A 137 -14.80 2.91 -9.65
N ASP A 138 -14.49 3.57 -8.54
CA ASP A 138 -13.74 4.83 -8.54
C ASP A 138 -12.24 4.59 -8.87
N PRO A 139 -11.72 5.17 -9.97
CA PRO A 139 -10.33 4.99 -10.35
C PRO A 139 -9.33 5.52 -9.31
N SER A 140 -9.65 6.61 -8.60
CA SER A 140 -8.78 7.17 -7.57
C SER A 140 -8.51 6.15 -6.44
N VAL A 141 -9.54 5.39 -6.09
CA VAL A 141 -9.49 4.34 -5.05
C VAL A 141 -8.61 3.17 -5.51
N ALA A 142 -8.77 2.75 -6.76
CA ALA A 142 -7.95 1.68 -7.33
C ALA A 142 -6.46 2.05 -7.42
N LEU A 143 -6.13 3.32 -7.67
CA LEU A 143 -4.73 3.79 -7.72
C LEU A 143 -4.00 3.59 -6.38
N PHE A 144 -4.63 3.97 -5.25
CA PHE A 144 -4.03 3.72 -3.92
C PHE A 144 -3.95 2.23 -3.58
N GLY A 145 -4.95 1.45 -3.96
CA GLY A 145 -4.93 0.00 -3.78
C GLY A 145 -3.77 -0.66 -4.54
N LEU A 146 -3.53 -0.27 -5.80
CA LEU A 146 -2.43 -0.80 -6.62
C LEU A 146 -1.05 -0.48 -6.03
N SER A 147 -0.87 0.70 -5.44
CA SER A 147 0.38 1.07 -4.78
C SER A 147 0.69 0.18 -3.56
N ALA A 148 -0.31 -0.11 -2.73
CA ALA A 148 -0.13 -1.03 -1.61
C ALA A 148 0.03 -2.49 -2.07
N PHE A 149 -0.67 -2.86 -3.14
CA PHE A 149 -0.48 -4.14 -3.82
C PHE A 149 0.97 -4.31 -4.29
N ALA A 150 1.58 -3.27 -4.90
CA ALA A 150 2.98 -3.31 -5.34
C ALA A 150 3.93 -3.66 -4.19
N MET A 151 3.76 -2.98 -3.05
CA MET A 151 4.56 -3.21 -1.84
C MET A 151 4.47 -4.66 -1.35
N ILE A 152 3.25 -5.17 -1.16
CA ILE A 152 3.05 -6.50 -0.59
C ILE A 152 3.41 -7.61 -1.58
N MET A 153 3.13 -7.40 -2.88
CA MET A 153 3.49 -8.32 -3.96
C MET A 153 5.00 -8.46 -4.05
N GLY A 154 5.74 -7.35 -4.02
CA GLY A 154 7.21 -7.37 -3.98
C GLY A 154 7.73 -8.10 -2.73
N LYS A 155 7.21 -7.77 -1.55
CA LYS A 155 7.65 -8.36 -0.27
C LYS A 155 7.47 -9.87 -0.24
N HIS A 156 6.34 -10.37 -0.73
CA HIS A 156 6.09 -11.80 -0.76
C HIS A 156 6.79 -12.51 -1.93
N THR A 157 7.17 -11.78 -2.99
CA THR A 157 8.07 -12.29 -4.03
C THR A 157 9.49 -12.50 -3.49
N ASP A 158 10.01 -11.57 -2.68
CA ASP A 158 11.32 -11.72 -2.03
C ASP A 158 11.40 -12.96 -1.10
N LYS A 159 10.27 -13.34 -0.51
CA LYS A 159 10.18 -14.49 0.42
C LYS A 159 9.57 -15.75 -0.20
N ILE A 160 9.39 -15.79 -1.52
CA ILE A 160 8.59 -16.83 -2.20
C ILE A 160 9.04 -18.27 -1.86
N THR A 161 10.35 -18.49 -1.67
CA THR A 161 10.94 -19.79 -1.30
C THR A 161 11.08 -20.03 0.21
N ARG A 162 10.97 -18.97 1.04
CA ARG A 162 11.23 -19.04 2.48
C ARG A 162 9.96 -19.11 3.32
N SER A 163 8.91 -18.39 2.93
CA SER A 163 7.68 -18.31 3.73
C SER A 163 6.99 -19.68 3.79
N ASN A 164 6.57 -20.11 4.97
CA ASN A 164 5.73 -21.31 5.13
C ASN A 164 4.27 -21.08 4.67
N LYS A 165 3.86 -19.82 4.47
CA LYS A 165 2.49 -19.42 4.08
C LYS A 165 2.28 -19.54 2.58
N LYS A 166 1.04 -19.80 2.16
CA LYS A 166 0.66 -19.82 0.73
C LYS A 166 0.29 -18.40 0.28
N THR A 167 1.27 -17.53 0.07
CA THR A 167 1.03 -16.18 -0.47
C THR A 167 0.72 -16.23 -1.97
N LEU A 168 0.13 -15.16 -2.54
CA LEU A 168 -0.18 -15.11 -3.97
C LEU A 168 1.05 -15.33 -4.86
N PRO A 169 2.21 -14.66 -4.65
CA PRO A 169 3.44 -14.97 -5.38
C PRO A 169 3.82 -16.45 -5.35
N LYS A 170 3.67 -17.10 -4.18
CA LYS A 170 4.03 -18.50 -4.00
C LYS A 170 3.13 -19.44 -4.79
N VAL A 171 1.82 -19.16 -4.83
CA VAL A 171 0.85 -19.96 -5.59
C VAL A 171 0.98 -19.74 -7.09
N LEU A 172 1.20 -18.50 -7.53
CA LEU A 172 1.41 -18.18 -8.94
C LEU A 172 2.75 -18.69 -9.49
N GLY A 173 3.68 -19.04 -8.59
CA GLY A 173 5.06 -19.28 -8.94
C GLY A 173 5.76 -18.00 -9.41
N TYR A 174 7.05 -18.11 -9.67
CA TYR A 174 7.85 -16.92 -9.95
C TYR A 174 7.52 -16.17 -11.23
N PRO A 175 7.20 -16.82 -12.37
CA PRO A 175 6.75 -16.09 -13.55
C PRO A 175 5.51 -15.23 -13.26
N GLY A 176 4.54 -15.78 -12.52
CA GLY A 176 3.35 -15.03 -12.12
C GLY A 176 3.64 -13.98 -11.04
N ALA A 177 4.61 -14.22 -10.16
CA ALA A 177 5.07 -13.24 -9.19
C ALA A 177 5.70 -12.01 -9.86
N LEU A 178 6.60 -12.23 -10.82
CA LEU A 178 7.21 -11.17 -11.64
C LEU A 178 6.16 -10.42 -12.46
N PHE A 179 5.19 -11.14 -13.02
CA PHE A 179 4.06 -10.52 -13.71
C PHE A 179 3.28 -9.61 -12.77
N GLY A 180 2.93 -10.05 -11.56
CA GLY A 180 2.21 -9.23 -10.59
C GLY A 180 3.00 -8.00 -10.14
N CYS A 181 4.31 -8.14 -9.93
CA CYS A 181 5.21 -7.00 -9.67
C CYS A 181 5.19 -5.99 -10.83
N GLY A 182 5.37 -6.45 -12.08
CA GLY A 182 5.33 -5.60 -13.27
C GLY A 182 3.96 -4.95 -13.49
N PHE A 183 2.88 -5.71 -13.27
CA PHE A 183 1.50 -5.23 -13.33
C PHE A 183 1.28 -4.09 -12.33
N SER A 184 1.76 -4.24 -11.09
CA SER A 184 1.59 -3.22 -10.04
C SER A 184 2.29 -1.89 -10.34
N ILE A 185 3.29 -1.91 -11.23
CA ILE A 185 4.02 -0.72 -11.71
C ILE A 185 3.29 -0.08 -12.89
N VAL A 186 2.86 -0.88 -13.86
CA VAL A 186 2.31 -0.37 -15.13
C VAL A 186 0.82 -0.02 -15.01
N ALA A 187 0.04 -0.83 -14.30
CA ALA A 187 -1.41 -0.67 -14.20
C ALA A 187 -1.87 0.70 -13.64
N PRO A 188 -1.23 1.28 -12.59
CA PRO A 188 -1.60 2.61 -12.11
C PRO A 188 -1.49 3.69 -13.18
N HIS A 189 -0.47 3.63 -14.03
CA HIS A 189 -0.27 4.59 -15.12
C HIS A 189 -1.33 4.46 -16.20
N VAL A 190 -1.62 3.22 -16.60
CA VAL A 190 -2.67 2.94 -17.61
C VAL A 190 -4.03 3.40 -17.08
N LEU A 191 -4.34 3.10 -15.81
CA LEU A 191 -5.59 3.50 -15.17
C LEU A 191 -5.70 5.03 -15.05
N LEU A 192 -4.63 5.69 -14.62
CA LEU A 192 -4.58 7.15 -14.52
C LEU A 192 -4.78 7.81 -15.90
N ALA A 193 -4.06 7.34 -16.91
CA ALA A 193 -4.16 7.85 -18.28
C ALA A 193 -5.55 7.63 -18.87
N ALA A 194 -6.08 6.40 -18.75
CA ALA A 194 -7.41 6.06 -19.24
C ALA A 194 -8.49 6.90 -18.56
N THR A 195 -8.40 7.12 -17.25
CA THR A 195 -9.35 7.96 -16.50
C THR A 195 -9.27 9.42 -16.92
N LEU A 196 -8.06 9.99 -16.99
CA LEU A 196 -7.89 11.37 -17.47
C LEU A 196 -8.39 11.53 -18.89
N VAL A 197 -8.08 10.61 -19.80
CA VAL A 197 -8.57 10.68 -21.19
C VAL A 197 -10.08 10.59 -21.25
N LYS A 198 -10.67 9.63 -20.52
CA LYS A 198 -12.11 9.43 -20.46
C LYS A 198 -12.82 10.68 -19.92
N GLU A 199 -12.44 11.17 -18.74
CA GLU A 199 -13.16 12.25 -18.06
C GLU A 199 -12.90 13.64 -18.65
N ARG A 200 -11.91 13.80 -19.52
CA ARG A 200 -11.54 15.09 -20.11
C ARG A 200 -11.89 15.21 -21.58
N PHE A 201 -11.86 14.12 -22.33
CA PHE A 201 -12.02 14.16 -23.78
C PHE A 201 -13.17 13.29 -24.28
N LEU A 202 -13.33 12.06 -23.77
CA LEU A 202 -14.32 11.12 -24.31
C LEU A 202 -15.72 11.31 -23.70
N CYS A 203 -15.77 11.47 -22.38
CA CYS A 203 -16.98 11.72 -21.60
C CYS A 203 -16.69 12.83 -20.57
N PRO A 204 -16.57 14.10 -21.02
CA PRO A 204 -16.28 15.21 -20.12
C PRO A 204 -17.29 15.29 -18.98
N THR A 205 -16.80 15.32 -17.73
CA THR A 205 -17.63 15.49 -16.54
C THR A 205 -17.30 16.82 -15.85
N PRO A 206 -18.29 17.59 -15.38
CA PRO A 206 -18.06 18.81 -14.59
C PRO A 206 -17.40 18.51 -13.24
N THR A 207 -17.50 17.28 -12.75
CA THR A 207 -16.87 16.81 -11.51
C THR A 207 -16.03 15.55 -11.77
N PRO A 208 -14.79 15.71 -12.26
CA PRO A 208 -13.83 14.62 -12.39
C PRO A 208 -13.55 13.88 -11.08
N THR A 209 -13.35 12.56 -11.15
CA THR A 209 -12.87 11.78 -9.98
C THR A 209 -11.39 12.00 -9.73
N ILE A 210 -10.59 12.15 -10.79
CA ILE A 210 -9.15 12.38 -10.70
C ILE A 210 -8.82 13.82 -11.11
N PRO A 211 -8.23 14.65 -10.25
CA PRO A 211 -7.73 15.99 -10.60
C PRO A 211 -6.65 15.97 -11.71
N TRP A 212 -6.52 17.06 -12.46
CA TRP A 212 -5.44 17.20 -13.45
C TRP A 212 -4.04 17.12 -12.84
N GLY A 213 -3.88 17.64 -11.63
CA GLY A 213 -2.63 17.63 -10.87
C GLY A 213 -2.10 16.21 -10.64
N CYS A 214 -2.98 15.20 -10.58
CA CYS A 214 -2.56 13.79 -10.49
C CYS A 214 -1.68 13.35 -11.66
N ALA A 215 -1.71 14.04 -12.80
CA ALA A 215 -0.80 13.80 -13.93
C ALA A 215 0.68 13.95 -13.52
N LEU A 216 0.99 14.63 -12.41
CA LEU A 216 2.33 14.66 -11.83
C LEU A 216 2.89 13.26 -11.54
N ALA A 217 2.04 12.27 -11.25
CA ALA A 217 2.45 10.88 -11.06
C ALA A 217 3.07 10.25 -12.32
N PHE A 218 2.79 10.76 -13.53
CA PHE A 218 3.45 10.32 -14.77
C PHE A 218 4.95 10.62 -14.80
N LEU A 219 5.48 11.46 -13.91
CA LEU A 219 6.94 11.58 -13.77
C LEU A 219 7.58 10.22 -13.47
N THR A 220 6.89 9.35 -12.74
CA THR A 220 7.39 7.99 -12.47
C THR A 220 7.34 7.08 -13.69
N LEU A 221 6.41 7.30 -14.63
CA LEU A 221 6.33 6.56 -15.89
C LEU A 221 7.60 6.70 -16.72
N PHE A 222 8.13 7.92 -16.81
CA PHE A 222 9.28 8.21 -17.64
C PHE A 222 10.61 7.96 -16.91
N ARG A 223 10.62 8.18 -15.60
CA ARG A 223 11.84 8.08 -14.79
C ARG A 223 12.04 6.68 -14.23
N GLU A 224 11.05 6.14 -13.51
CA GLU A 224 11.21 4.95 -12.67
C GLU A 224 10.81 3.66 -13.37
N VAL A 225 9.71 3.67 -14.15
CA VAL A 225 9.15 2.44 -14.74
C VAL A 225 10.16 1.68 -15.59
N PRO A 226 10.94 2.29 -16.51
CA PRO A 226 11.91 1.55 -17.32
C PRO A 226 12.98 0.87 -16.45
N SER A 227 13.50 1.59 -15.45
CA SER A 227 14.51 1.11 -14.52
C SER A 227 13.95 -0.03 -13.66
N THR A 228 12.80 0.16 -13.01
CA THR A 228 12.17 -0.86 -12.17
C THR A 228 11.84 -2.12 -12.98
N LEU A 229 11.28 -1.99 -14.19
CA LEU A 229 11.02 -3.16 -15.04
C LEU A 229 12.30 -3.88 -15.49
N SER A 230 13.39 -3.15 -15.74
CA SER A 230 14.69 -3.75 -16.04
C SER A 230 15.22 -4.55 -14.85
N ILE A 231 15.09 -4.00 -13.64
CA ILE A 231 15.54 -4.61 -12.40
C ILE A 231 14.74 -5.87 -12.06
N LEU A 232 13.44 -5.87 -12.33
CA LEU A 232 12.59 -7.06 -12.18
C LEU A 232 13.07 -8.23 -13.04
N ARG A 233 13.56 -7.96 -14.26
CA ARG A 233 14.12 -8.99 -15.15
C ARG A 233 15.46 -9.52 -14.68
N LEU A 234 16.20 -8.74 -13.89
CA LEU A 234 17.47 -9.15 -13.27
C LEU A 234 17.26 -9.97 -12.00
N GLY A 235 16.04 -9.99 -11.44
CA GLY A 235 15.70 -10.88 -10.35
C GLY A 235 15.99 -12.33 -10.74
N GLN A 236 16.61 -13.09 -9.83
CA GLN A 236 16.81 -14.53 -10.01
C GLN A 236 16.24 -15.26 -8.80
N LEU A 237 15.47 -16.32 -9.04
CA LEU A 237 14.98 -17.21 -7.99
C LEU A 237 16.08 -18.08 -7.37
N ARG A 238 17.08 -18.45 -8.17
CA ARG A 238 17.52 -19.85 -8.14
C ARG A 238 18.54 -20.20 -7.08
N ASP A 239 19.15 -19.21 -6.45
CA ASP A 239 19.84 -19.38 -5.18
C ASP A 239 19.95 -18.01 -4.53
N LYS A 240 19.97 -17.98 -3.19
CA LYS A 240 20.10 -16.80 -2.32
C LYS A 240 21.37 -15.94 -2.58
N ARG A 241 22.02 -16.05 -3.74
CA ARG A 241 23.10 -15.18 -4.13
C ARG A 241 22.49 -13.85 -4.53
N GLN A 242 23.04 -12.79 -3.96
CA GLN A 242 22.94 -11.44 -4.52
C GLN A 242 22.99 -11.54 -6.07
N PRO A 243 22.23 -10.71 -6.81
CA PRO A 243 22.41 -10.61 -8.26
C PRO A 243 23.91 -10.55 -8.57
N ASN A 244 24.39 -11.19 -9.65
CA ASN A 244 25.79 -11.13 -10.07
C ASN A 244 26.14 -9.70 -10.57
N LEU A 245 26.01 -8.72 -9.68
CA LEU A 245 26.17 -7.30 -9.86
C LEU A 245 27.00 -6.80 -8.67
N PRO A 246 28.04 -6.00 -8.94
CA PRO A 246 28.78 -5.30 -7.89
C PRO A 246 27.84 -4.54 -6.93
N MET A 247 28.16 -4.52 -5.63
CA MET A 247 27.32 -3.86 -4.61
C MET A 247 27.11 -2.37 -4.86
N ASP A 248 28.06 -1.72 -5.53
CA ASP A 248 28.04 -0.31 -5.93
C ASP A 248 27.22 -0.04 -7.20
N THR A 249 26.65 -1.08 -7.83
CA THR A 249 25.79 -0.92 -9.01
C THR A 249 24.59 -0.04 -8.67
N GLN A 250 24.46 1.07 -9.39
CA GLN A 250 23.34 2.00 -9.26
C GLN A 250 22.43 1.89 -10.49
N PHE A 251 21.13 1.72 -10.26
CA PHE A 251 20.10 1.86 -11.27
C PHE A 251 19.56 3.29 -11.23
N LYS A 252 20.02 4.09 -12.20
CA LYS A 252 19.54 5.46 -12.36
C LYS A 252 18.07 5.47 -12.79
N GLY A 253 17.33 6.47 -12.33
CA GLY A 253 15.95 6.71 -12.80
C GLY A 253 14.87 6.56 -11.73
N THR A 254 15.18 6.11 -10.52
CA THR A 254 14.28 6.25 -9.38
C THR A 254 14.41 7.66 -8.75
N LEU A 255 13.46 8.08 -7.89
CA LEU A 255 13.64 9.31 -7.09
C LEU A 255 14.89 9.24 -6.20
N VAL A 256 15.24 8.02 -5.77
CA VAL A 256 16.49 7.66 -5.10
C VAL A 256 17.12 6.57 -5.94
N ASP A 257 18.30 6.82 -6.53
CA ASP A 257 18.97 5.84 -7.40
C ASP A 257 19.03 4.46 -6.72
N GLY A 258 18.66 3.44 -7.49
CA GLY A 258 18.50 2.08 -7.01
C GLY A 258 19.85 1.44 -6.71
N ASP A 259 20.22 1.35 -5.44
CA ASP A 259 21.48 0.77 -4.99
C ASP A 259 21.29 -0.73 -4.65
N VAL A 260 22.04 -1.61 -5.32
CA VAL A 260 21.98 -3.06 -5.11
C VAL A 260 22.29 -3.43 -3.66
N GLY A 261 23.32 -2.82 -3.07
CA GLY A 261 23.74 -3.10 -1.70
C GLY A 261 22.76 -2.62 -0.65
N ARG A 262 21.98 -1.58 -0.92
CA ARG A 262 20.91 -1.12 -0.03
C ARG A 262 19.61 -1.89 -0.22
N ALA A 263 19.32 -2.36 -1.43
CA ALA A 263 18.08 -3.06 -1.74
C ALA A 263 18.11 -4.52 -1.26
N TRP A 264 19.27 -5.17 -1.18
CA TRP A 264 19.37 -6.56 -0.76
C TRP A 264 19.15 -6.73 0.76
N PRO A 265 18.41 -7.76 1.23
CA PRO A 265 17.75 -8.85 0.49
C PRO A 265 16.30 -8.55 0.04
N LEU A 266 15.85 -7.31 0.18
CA LEU A 266 14.52 -6.81 -0.20
C LEU A 266 14.44 -6.41 -1.68
N TRP A 267 14.89 -7.26 -2.59
CA TRP A 267 15.05 -6.89 -4.01
C TRP A 267 13.74 -6.39 -4.63
N PHE A 268 12.71 -7.23 -4.67
CA PHE A 268 11.46 -6.90 -5.35
C PHE A 268 10.70 -5.79 -4.63
N VAL A 269 10.56 -5.84 -3.30
CA VAL A 269 9.84 -4.78 -2.56
C VAL A 269 10.54 -3.44 -2.59
N ALA A 270 11.88 -3.40 -2.58
CA ALA A 270 12.61 -2.14 -2.64
C ALA A 270 12.30 -1.37 -3.91
N PHE A 271 12.13 -2.04 -5.05
CA PHE A 271 11.85 -1.34 -6.31
C PHE A 271 10.35 -1.20 -6.61
N THR A 272 9.55 -2.24 -6.38
CA THR A 272 8.09 -2.20 -6.63
C THR A 272 7.36 -1.38 -5.58
N GLY A 273 7.69 -1.56 -4.30
CA GLY A 273 7.09 -0.84 -3.19
C GLY A 273 7.50 0.64 -3.20
N TRP A 274 8.77 0.94 -3.45
CA TRP A 274 9.23 2.33 -3.56
C TRP A 274 8.57 3.08 -4.72
N HIS A 275 8.41 2.41 -5.86
CA HIS A 275 7.68 2.97 -6.98
C HIS A 275 6.22 3.27 -6.60
N GLY A 276 5.52 2.33 -5.94
CA GLY A 276 4.15 2.56 -5.46
C GLY A 276 4.04 3.73 -4.47
N VAL A 277 5.02 3.88 -3.57
CA VAL A 277 5.10 5.03 -2.64
C VAL A 277 5.28 6.33 -3.41
N THR A 278 6.26 6.38 -4.32
CA THR A 278 6.58 7.57 -5.09
C THR A 278 5.42 7.99 -5.99
N PHE A 279 4.81 7.05 -6.71
CA PHE A 279 3.62 7.27 -7.52
C PHE A 279 2.50 7.90 -6.69
N SER A 280 2.21 7.32 -5.52
CA SER A 280 1.15 7.82 -4.63
C SER A 280 1.45 9.21 -4.08
N TYR A 281 2.71 9.48 -3.70
CA TYR A 281 3.11 10.79 -3.20
C TYR A 281 2.98 11.88 -4.26
N LEU A 282 3.38 11.60 -5.50
CA LEU A 282 3.20 12.54 -6.61
C LEU A 282 1.72 12.74 -6.97
N LEU A 283 0.90 11.70 -6.82
CA LEU A 283 -0.55 11.79 -7.01
C LEU A 283 -1.20 12.72 -5.96
N VAL A 284 -0.83 12.55 -4.68
CA VAL A 284 -1.31 13.40 -3.58
C VAL A 284 -0.77 14.83 -3.70
N LEU A 285 0.53 15.00 -3.99
CA LEU A 285 1.15 16.30 -4.16
C LEU A 285 0.50 17.07 -5.32
N GLY A 286 0.32 16.40 -6.46
CA GLY A 286 -0.36 16.98 -7.61
C GLY A 286 -1.79 17.42 -7.29
N SER A 287 -2.55 16.58 -6.59
CA SER A 287 -3.90 16.91 -6.12
C SER A 287 -3.91 18.13 -5.20
N ALA A 288 -2.98 18.18 -4.24
CA ALA A 288 -2.86 19.27 -3.27
C ALA A 288 -2.47 20.60 -3.95
N LEU A 289 -1.54 20.57 -4.90
CA LEU A 289 -1.14 21.75 -5.68
C LEU A 289 -2.32 22.30 -6.48
N GLU A 290 -3.06 21.44 -7.19
CA GLU A 290 -4.24 21.88 -7.94
C GLU A 290 -5.32 22.46 -7.01
N TRP A 291 -5.61 21.79 -5.89
CA TRP A 291 -6.58 22.29 -4.92
C TRP A 291 -6.17 23.67 -4.38
N THR A 292 -4.90 23.83 -4.02
CA THR A 292 -4.34 25.10 -3.52
C THR A 292 -4.50 26.21 -4.55
N LEU A 293 -4.13 25.95 -5.81
CA LEU A 293 -4.29 26.90 -6.91
C LEU A 293 -5.75 27.31 -7.12
N ARG A 294 -6.69 26.35 -7.05
CA ARG A 294 -8.13 26.61 -7.18
C ARG A 294 -8.66 27.49 -6.04
N VAL A 295 -8.20 27.27 -4.80
CA VAL A 295 -8.60 28.10 -3.65
C VAL A 295 -8.08 29.53 -3.82
N PHE A 296 -6.81 29.71 -4.18
CA PHE A 296 -6.24 31.04 -4.38
C PHE A 296 -6.87 31.78 -5.56
N ALA A 297 -7.08 31.10 -6.69
CA ALA A 297 -7.74 31.72 -7.85
C ALA A 297 -9.15 32.22 -7.54
N ARG A 298 -9.90 31.53 -6.67
CA ARG A 298 -11.23 31.94 -6.20
C ARG A 298 -11.21 33.08 -5.19
N SER A 299 -10.09 33.32 -4.51
CA SER A 299 -9.95 34.45 -3.56
C SER A 299 -9.57 35.78 -4.25
N ILE A 300 -9.19 35.72 -5.52
CA ILE A 300 -8.76 36.88 -6.33
C ILE A 300 -9.88 37.38 -7.27
N LEU A 301 -10.94 36.57 -7.47
CA LEU A 301 -12.14 36.87 -8.25
C LEU A 301 -13.32 37.16 -7.32
#